data_AF-A0A9D0LKF7-F1
#
_entry.id   AF-A0A9D0LKF7-F1
#
_cell.length_a   1.000
_cell.length_b   1.000
_cell.length_c   1.000
_cell.angle_alpha   90.00
_cell.angle_beta   90.00
_cell.angle_gamma   90.00
#
_symmetry.space_group_name_H-M   'P 1'
#
loop_
_entity.id
_entity.type
_entity.pdbx_description
1 polymer ?
#
loop_
_entity_poly.entity_id
_entity_poly.type
_entity_poly.pdbx_seq_one_letter_code
_entity_poly.pdbx_strand_id
1 'polypeptide(L)'
;MQTAGCRTVIEGLLTYLKDPNRDPTVLDAIVHHVSTCPRCERKMEQFLRALAMDEEDLLTCQACQALLPEYLQAETRGQAEEARWHPVAVHLETCPHCSAEYVALLEMLDLAYGEGEREPPHYPEPKLPFLQAELTKEPPESGRAWYQDALGRLIIEFSAELLRALRTSAYQPAHAAGLKSNRAPNILWQFSLKEAVEDMEVTVTAEADRGDSAFCTLAVEVNIPSKGGWPYLAGTTVALKRGKTVLGVRQTDAFGLVLFERVLKDDLAHLALEITPRS
;
A
#
# COMPACT_ATOMS: atom_id res chain seq x y z
N MET A 1 18.82 33.75 -15.36
CA MET A 1 19.42 34.87 -16.12
C MET A 1 20.85 35.12 -15.64
N GLN A 2 21.85 35.19 -16.52
CA GLN A 2 23.22 35.65 -16.18
C GLN A 2 23.24 37.17 -16.18
N THR A 3 23.78 37.79 -15.12
CA THR A 3 24.02 39.24 -15.10
C THR A 3 25.28 39.52 -15.91
N ALA A 4 25.29 40.60 -16.70
CA ALA A 4 26.42 40.93 -17.58
C ALA A 4 27.77 40.99 -16.83
N GLY A 5 27.75 41.40 -15.55
CA GLY A 5 28.94 41.43 -14.69
C GLY A 5 29.59 40.06 -14.42
N CYS A 6 28.80 38.99 -14.19
CA CYS A 6 29.37 37.67 -13.95
C CYS A 6 30.11 37.12 -15.19
N ARG A 7 29.66 37.48 -16.40
CA ARG A 7 30.29 37.04 -17.65
C ARG A 7 31.67 37.69 -17.83
N THR A 8 31.76 39.00 -17.61
CA THR A 8 33.02 39.75 -17.69
C THR A 8 34.07 39.21 -16.71
N VAL A 9 33.64 38.79 -15.52
CA VAL A 9 34.51 38.22 -14.48
C VAL A 9 35.06 36.86 -14.90
N ILE A 10 34.24 35.99 -15.50
CA ILE A 10 34.70 34.69 -16.02
C ILE A 10 35.68 34.88 -17.19
N GLU A 11 35.36 35.76 -18.13
CA GLU A 11 36.23 36.07 -19.28
C GLU A 11 37.56 36.69 -18.82
N GLY A 12 37.53 37.56 -17.81
CA GLY A 12 38.71 38.14 -17.17
C GLY A 12 39.58 37.07 -16.49
N LEU A 13 38.97 36.17 -15.71
CA LEU A 13 39.67 35.08 -15.03
C LEU A 13 40.32 34.11 -16.01
N LEU A 14 39.61 33.70 -17.06
CA LEU A 14 40.15 32.84 -18.11
C LEU A 14 41.32 33.49 -18.87
N THR A 15 41.27 34.81 -19.03
CA THR A 15 42.35 35.57 -19.66
C THR A 15 43.56 35.66 -18.73
N TYR A 16 43.36 35.88 -17.43
CA TYR A 16 44.43 35.89 -16.43
C TYR A 16 45.13 34.53 -16.32
N LEU A 17 44.37 33.43 -16.31
CA LEU A 17 44.94 32.07 -16.28
C LEU A 17 45.83 31.76 -17.51
N LYS A 18 45.59 32.43 -18.64
CA LYS A 18 46.42 32.28 -19.85
C LYS A 18 47.66 33.17 -19.84
N ASP A 19 47.63 34.30 -19.15
CA ASP A 19 48.73 35.27 -19.06
C ASP A 19 48.74 35.95 -17.67
N PRO A 20 49.41 35.32 -16.68
CA PRO A 20 49.37 35.76 -15.28
C PRO A 20 50.08 37.10 -15.01
N ASN A 21 50.86 37.61 -15.97
CA ASN A 21 51.64 38.84 -15.83
C ASN A 21 50.85 40.11 -16.22
N ARG A 22 49.56 39.97 -16.53
CA ARG A 22 48.67 41.10 -16.85
C ARG A 22 48.28 41.92 -15.62
N ASP A 23 47.83 43.14 -15.92
CA ASP A 23 47.45 44.21 -15.00
C ASP A 23 46.79 43.71 -13.69
N PRO A 24 47.42 43.89 -12.52
CA PRO A 24 46.93 43.40 -11.23
C PRO A 24 45.59 44.03 -10.82
N THR A 25 45.25 45.21 -11.36
CA THR A 25 43.97 45.86 -11.06
C THR A 25 42.76 45.09 -11.59
N VAL A 26 42.95 44.29 -12.65
CA VAL A 26 41.91 43.42 -13.20
C VAL A 26 41.64 42.23 -12.26
N LEU A 27 42.69 41.70 -11.62
CA LEU A 27 42.56 40.61 -10.66
C LEU A 27 41.83 41.07 -9.40
N ASP A 28 42.16 42.25 -8.87
CA ASP A 28 41.47 42.83 -7.71
C ASP A 28 39.97 43.03 -7.98
N ALA A 29 39.61 43.50 -9.17
CA ALA A 29 38.20 43.64 -9.57
C ALA A 29 37.48 42.29 -9.69
N ILE A 30 38.16 41.25 -10.22
CA ILE A 30 37.64 39.88 -10.29
C ILE A 30 37.42 39.31 -8.89
N VAL A 31 38.42 39.40 -8.01
CA VAL A 31 38.36 38.90 -6.62
C VAL A 31 37.26 39.62 -5.86
N HIS A 32 37.18 40.94 -5.98
CA HIS A 32 36.13 41.74 -5.35
C HIS A 32 34.74 41.29 -5.83
N HIS A 33 34.54 41.06 -7.12
CA HIS A 33 33.26 40.57 -7.63
C HIS A 33 32.92 39.15 -7.14
N VAL A 34 33.89 38.23 -7.15
CA VAL A 34 33.68 36.85 -6.67
C VAL A 34 33.26 36.87 -5.19
N SER A 35 33.91 37.68 -4.35
CA SER A 35 33.60 37.79 -2.92
C SER A 35 32.29 38.51 -2.58
N THR A 36 31.75 39.30 -3.51
CA THR A 36 30.50 40.08 -3.29
C THR A 36 29.30 39.53 -4.04
N CYS A 37 29.52 38.63 -5.01
CA CYS A 37 28.46 37.99 -5.79
C CYS A 37 28.29 36.53 -5.34
N PRO A 38 27.21 36.19 -4.60
CA PRO A 38 26.98 34.83 -4.09
C PRO A 38 26.99 33.74 -5.18
N ARG A 39 26.70 34.13 -6.42
CA ARG A 39 26.72 33.21 -7.56
C ARG A 39 28.13 32.90 -8.04
N CYS A 40 29.00 33.91 -8.10
CA CYS A 40 30.39 33.73 -8.53
C CYS A 40 31.20 33.06 -7.41
N GLU A 41 30.92 33.39 -6.16
CA GLU A 41 31.47 32.73 -4.97
C GLU A 41 31.23 31.22 -5.01
N ARG A 42 29.95 30.79 -5.07
CA ARG A 42 29.59 29.35 -5.14
C ARG A 42 30.23 28.62 -6.31
N LYS A 43 30.36 29.27 -7.48
CA LYS A 43 31.02 28.68 -8.65
C LYS A 43 32.52 28.55 -8.48
N MET A 44 33.16 29.50 -7.80
CA MET A 44 34.59 29.43 -7.51
C MET A 44 34.89 28.31 -6.51
N GLU A 45 34.07 28.17 -5.46
CA GLU A 45 34.18 27.05 -4.52
C GLU A 45 34.03 25.69 -5.22
N GLN A 46 33.08 25.56 -6.14
CA GLN A 46 32.90 24.35 -6.96
C GLN A 46 34.14 24.05 -7.81
N PHE A 47 34.70 25.08 -8.46
CA PHE A 47 35.91 24.92 -9.27
C PHE A 47 37.12 24.51 -8.43
N LEU A 48 37.30 25.12 -7.25
CA LEU A 48 38.37 24.75 -6.32
C LEU A 48 38.22 23.33 -5.78
N ARG A 49 36.99 22.88 -5.50
CA ARG A 49 36.73 21.48 -5.11
C ARG A 49 37.08 20.52 -6.25
N ALA A 50 36.64 20.80 -7.46
CA ALA A 50 36.96 19.97 -8.63
C ALA A 50 38.48 19.88 -8.90
N LEU A 51 39.24 20.96 -8.64
CA LEU A 51 40.70 20.94 -8.74
C LEU A 51 41.40 20.20 -7.59
N ALA A 52 40.76 20.07 -6.45
CA ALA A 52 41.31 19.40 -5.27
C ALA A 52 41.06 17.89 -5.26
N MET A 53 40.20 17.39 -6.15
CA MET A 53 39.91 15.96 -6.29
C MET A 53 40.92 15.32 -7.25
N ASP A 54 41.73 14.39 -6.74
CA ASP A 54 42.69 13.59 -7.54
C ASP A 54 41.98 12.48 -8.36
N GLU A 55 40.66 12.35 -8.22
CA GLU A 55 39.87 11.30 -8.85
C GLU A 55 39.01 11.86 -9.99
N GLU A 56 39.14 11.27 -11.18
CA GLU A 56 38.37 11.67 -12.36
C GLU A 56 36.91 11.24 -12.23
N ASP A 57 35.99 12.18 -12.46
CA ASP A 57 34.57 11.89 -12.58
C ASP A 57 34.29 11.12 -13.89
N LEU A 58 34.16 9.79 -13.76
CA LEU A 58 33.90 8.89 -14.87
C LEU A 58 32.41 8.83 -15.26
N LEU A 59 31.54 9.47 -14.49
CA LEU A 59 30.10 9.33 -14.64
C LEU A 59 29.50 10.54 -15.38
N THR A 60 28.59 10.29 -16.31
CA THR A 60 27.87 11.39 -16.97
C THR A 60 26.66 11.81 -16.13
N CYS A 61 26.24 13.07 -16.24
CA CYS A 61 25.05 13.55 -15.52
C CYS A 61 23.81 12.67 -15.77
N GLN A 62 23.62 12.20 -17.01
CA GLN A 62 22.50 11.32 -17.36
C GLN A 62 22.61 9.94 -16.68
N ALA A 63 23.80 9.35 -16.63
CA ALA A 63 24.03 8.11 -15.91
C ALA A 63 23.82 8.30 -14.39
N CYS A 64 24.22 9.44 -13.85
CA CYS A 64 24.04 9.75 -12.43
C CYS A 64 22.54 9.86 -12.09
N GLN A 65 21.79 10.58 -12.92
CA GLN A 65 20.34 10.74 -12.76
C GLN A 65 19.58 9.40 -12.87
N ALA A 66 20.03 8.48 -13.72
CA ALA A 66 19.42 7.15 -13.81
C ALA A 66 19.68 6.30 -12.56
N LEU A 67 20.85 6.45 -11.93
CA LEU A 67 21.25 5.68 -10.74
C LEU A 67 20.79 6.30 -9.42
N LEU A 68 20.42 7.58 -9.43
CA LEU A 68 20.05 8.36 -8.24
C LEU A 68 18.95 7.70 -7.36
N PRO A 69 17.85 7.16 -7.92
CA PRO A 69 16.83 6.49 -7.11
C PRO A 69 17.34 5.25 -6.36
N GLU A 70 18.19 4.45 -7.02
CA GLU A 70 18.77 3.24 -6.41
C GLU A 70 19.84 3.60 -5.37
N TYR A 71 20.62 4.66 -5.63
CA TYR A 71 21.60 5.19 -4.68
C TYR A 71 20.92 5.72 -3.40
N LEU A 72 19.83 6.47 -3.52
CA LEU A 72 19.02 6.92 -2.36
C LEU A 72 18.46 5.75 -1.55
N GLN A 73 18.00 4.70 -2.23
CA GLN A 73 17.57 3.48 -1.55
C GLN A 73 18.73 2.77 -0.84
N ALA A 74 19.93 2.77 -1.42
CA ALA A 74 21.11 2.24 -0.75
C ALA A 74 21.47 3.09 0.48
N GLU A 75 21.36 4.41 0.41
CA GLU A 75 21.62 5.33 1.53
C GLU A 75 20.68 5.09 2.71
N THR A 76 19.36 4.97 2.46
CA THR A 76 18.37 4.64 3.51
C THR A 76 18.62 3.26 4.15
N ARG A 77 19.35 2.36 3.49
CA ARG A 77 19.76 1.05 4.01
C ARG A 77 21.16 1.04 4.63
N GLY A 78 21.87 2.17 4.67
CA GLY A 78 23.26 2.25 5.12
C GLY A 78 24.27 1.58 4.17
N GLN A 79 23.91 1.43 2.89
CA GLN A 79 24.68 0.73 1.85
C GLN A 79 25.33 1.68 0.83
N ALA A 80 25.21 3.00 1.00
CA ALA A 80 25.75 3.98 0.06
C ALA A 80 27.30 4.01 0.01
N GLU A 81 27.99 3.46 1.01
CA GLU A 81 29.46 3.34 1.06
C GLU A 81 30.00 2.14 0.28
N GLU A 82 29.14 1.28 -0.27
CA GLU A 82 29.60 0.16 -1.11
C GLU A 82 30.34 0.67 -2.35
N ALA A 83 31.42 -0.01 -2.75
CA ALA A 83 32.29 0.42 -3.86
C ALA A 83 31.57 0.71 -5.19
N ARG A 84 30.40 0.08 -5.43
CA ARG A 84 29.59 0.32 -6.64
C ARG A 84 28.98 1.73 -6.70
N TRP A 85 28.82 2.38 -5.55
CA TRP A 85 28.21 3.70 -5.42
C TRP A 85 29.23 4.83 -5.36
N HIS A 86 30.51 4.51 -5.17
CA HIS A 86 31.61 5.48 -5.13
C HIS A 86 31.60 6.44 -6.34
N PRO A 87 31.40 5.99 -7.59
CA PRO A 87 31.33 6.90 -8.74
C PRO A 87 30.15 7.88 -8.68
N VAL A 88 29.03 7.49 -8.08
CA VAL A 88 27.86 8.37 -7.90
C VAL A 88 28.15 9.41 -6.83
N ALA A 89 28.76 9.00 -5.71
CA ALA A 89 29.17 9.94 -4.64
C ALA A 89 30.14 11.01 -5.16
N VAL A 90 31.20 10.59 -5.87
CA VAL A 90 32.17 11.50 -6.51
C VAL A 90 31.48 12.46 -7.48
N HIS A 91 30.54 11.96 -8.30
CA HIS A 91 29.79 12.79 -9.23
C HIS A 91 28.89 13.80 -8.50
N LEU A 92 28.24 13.43 -7.40
CA LEU A 92 27.39 14.33 -6.62
C LEU A 92 28.21 15.42 -5.91
N GLU A 93 29.45 15.12 -5.49
CA GLU A 93 30.37 16.11 -4.93
C GLU A 93 30.88 17.11 -5.97
N THR A 94 31.01 16.67 -7.22
CA THR A 94 31.61 17.45 -8.32
C THR A 94 30.57 18.19 -9.17
N CYS A 95 29.40 17.59 -9.40
CA CYS A 95 28.38 18.09 -10.31
C CYS A 95 27.25 18.81 -9.54
N PRO A 96 27.18 20.15 -9.61
CA PRO A 96 26.18 20.91 -8.86
C PRO A 96 24.76 20.66 -9.34
N HIS A 97 24.58 20.29 -10.61
CA HIS A 97 23.25 19.96 -11.13
C HIS A 97 22.73 18.66 -10.51
N CYS A 98 23.54 17.60 -10.54
CA CYS A 98 23.15 16.31 -9.94
C CYS A 98 23.01 16.41 -8.42
N SER A 99 23.85 17.22 -7.74
CA SER A 99 23.68 17.49 -6.30
C SER A 99 22.34 18.16 -5.98
N ALA A 100 21.87 19.08 -6.83
CA ALA A 100 20.60 19.78 -6.62
C ALA A 100 19.41 18.85 -6.85
N GLU A 101 19.45 17.99 -7.87
CA GLU A 101 18.43 16.96 -8.12
C GLU A 101 18.37 15.95 -6.97
N TYR A 102 19.53 15.54 -6.45
CA TYR A 102 19.62 14.66 -5.28
C TYR A 102 18.98 15.28 -4.03
N VAL A 103 19.28 16.54 -3.71
CA VAL A 103 18.65 17.26 -2.59
C VAL A 103 17.14 17.38 -2.77
N ALA A 104 16.68 17.72 -3.98
CA ALA A 104 15.24 17.81 -4.27
C ALA A 104 14.53 16.45 -4.10
N LEU A 105 15.18 15.35 -4.47
CA LEU A 105 14.67 14.00 -4.23
C LEU A 105 14.60 13.64 -2.74
N LEU A 106 15.62 14.01 -1.95
CA LEU A 106 15.59 13.84 -0.49
C LEU A 106 14.44 14.62 0.14
N GLU A 107 14.26 15.90 -0.23
CA GLU A 107 13.15 16.73 0.28
C GLU A 107 11.78 16.10 -0.01
N MET A 108 11.60 15.51 -1.20
CA MET A 108 10.37 14.79 -1.53
C MET A 108 10.16 13.53 -0.69
N LEU A 109 11.23 12.80 -0.37
CA LEU A 109 11.17 11.63 0.51
C LEU A 109 10.84 12.05 1.96
N ASP A 110 11.47 13.09 2.48
CA ASP A 110 11.19 13.60 3.84
C ASP A 110 9.73 14.03 4.00
N LEU A 111 9.15 14.66 2.98
CA LEU A 111 7.72 15.00 2.93
C LEU A 111 6.84 13.75 2.89
N ALA A 112 7.21 12.74 2.10
CA ALA A 112 6.44 11.51 1.98
C ALA A 112 6.46 10.65 3.26
N TYR A 113 7.59 10.67 3.99
CA TYR A 113 7.76 9.95 5.26
C TYR A 113 7.38 10.78 6.49
N GLY A 114 7.02 12.05 6.31
CA GLY A 114 6.55 12.92 7.39
C GLY A 114 7.63 13.37 8.37
N GLU A 115 8.92 13.23 8.02
CA GLU A 115 10.03 13.61 8.90
C GLU A 115 10.33 15.13 8.86
N GLY A 116 9.81 15.85 7.87
CA GLY A 116 10.02 17.29 7.68
C GLY A 116 8.93 18.22 8.22
N GLU A 117 7.74 17.70 8.50
CA GLU A 117 6.63 18.52 8.99
C GLU A 117 6.46 18.33 10.49
N ARG A 118 6.60 19.42 11.26
CA ARG A 118 6.19 19.42 12.67
C ARG A 118 4.72 19.02 12.72
N GLU A 119 4.45 17.91 13.39
CA GLU A 119 3.09 17.47 13.69
C GLU A 119 2.27 18.69 14.14
N PRO A 120 1.17 19.03 13.44
CA PRO A 120 0.32 20.14 13.83
C PRO A 120 -0.03 20.02 15.30
N PRO A 121 0.16 21.08 16.12
CA PRO A 121 -0.03 21.00 17.57
C PRO A 121 -1.45 20.64 17.97
N HIS A 122 -2.40 20.77 17.04
CA HIS A 122 -3.76 20.35 17.21
C HIS A 122 -4.35 19.93 15.87
N TYR A 123 -4.73 18.67 15.74
CA TYR A 123 -5.62 18.22 14.69
C TYR A 123 -7.04 18.63 15.06
N PRO A 124 -7.80 19.31 14.18
CA PRO A 124 -9.21 19.58 14.46
C PRO A 124 -9.90 18.24 14.74
N GLU A 125 -10.59 18.14 15.87
CA GLU A 125 -11.39 16.95 16.16
C GLU A 125 -12.35 16.73 14.99
N PRO A 126 -12.28 15.57 14.29
CA PRO A 126 -13.17 15.31 13.19
C PRO A 126 -14.59 15.32 13.74
N LYS A 127 -15.36 16.35 13.38
CA LYS A 127 -16.79 16.37 13.64
C LYS A 127 -17.38 15.35 12.67
N LEU A 128 -17.75 14.19 13.20
CA LEU A 128 -18.39 13.10 12.47
C LEU A 128 -19.89 13.06 12.81
N PRO A 129 -20.67 14.13 12.55
CA PRO A 129 -22.09 14.16 12.90
C PRO A 129 -22.88 13.06 12.18
N PHE A 130 -22.39 12.60 11.03
CA PHE A 130 -22.94 11.45 10.32
C PHE A 130 -22.76 10.13 11.09
N LEU A 131 -21.64 9.94 11.82
CA LEU A 131 -21.49 8.79 12.71
C LEU A 131 -22.34 8.94 13.96
N GLN A 132 -22.49 10.16 14.49
CA GLN A 132 -23.36 10.39 15.64
C GLN A 132 -24.83 10.09 15.30
N ALA A 133 -25.29 10.41 14.10
CA ALA A 133 -26.62 10.03 13.61
C ALA A 133 -26.79 8.50 13.44
N GLU A 134 -25.71 7.78 13.17
CA GLU A 134 -25.69 6.30 13.14
C GLU A 134 -25.52 5.67 14.54
N LEU A 135 -24.87 6.37 15.49
CA LEU A 135 -24.68 5.94 16.89
C LEU A 135 -25.89 6.26 17.79
N THR A 136 -26.67 7.31 17.47
CA THR A 136 -27.90 7.68 18.19
C THR A 136 -29.15 7.03 17.62
N LYS A 137 -29.07 6.41 16.44
CA LYS A 137 -29.91 5.24 16.21
C LYS A 137 -29.41 4.21 17.20
N GLU A 138 -30.21 3.91 18.23
CA GLU A 138 -30.06 2.64 18.92
C GLU A 138 -29.85 1.59 17.82
N PRO A 139 -28.73 0.85 17.80
CA PRO A 139 -28.62 -0.25 16.87
C PRO A 139 -29.88 -1.07 17.08
N PRO A 140 -30.67 -1.40 16.03
CA PRO A 140 -31.74 -2.34 16.23
C PRO A 140 -31.10 -3.51 16.97
N GLU A 141 -31.69 -3.94 18.08
CA GLU A 141 -31.15 -5.05 18.89
C GLU A 141 -30.98 -6.35 18.06
N SER A 142 -31.37 -6.31 16.78
CA SER A 142 -31.25 -7.30 15.71
C SER A 142 -30.13 -7.01 14.67
N GLY A 143 -29.18 -6.11 14.93
CA GLY A 143 -28.21 -5.62 13.94
C GLY A 143 -26.94 -6.46 13.74
N ARG A 144 -26.68 -7.45 14.59
CA ARG A 144 -25.54 -8.36 14.39
C ARG A 144 -25.98 -9.53 13.50
N ALA A 145 -25.43 -9.58 12.29
CA ALA A 145 -25.59 -10.69 11.35
C ALA A 145 -25.12 -12.04 11.91
N TRP A 146 -24.43 -12.04 13.04
CA TRP A 146 -23.98 -13.24 13.72
C TRP A 146 -23.84 -13.03 15.23
N TYR A 147 -23.96 -14.10 16.00
CA TYR A 147 -23.69 -14.12 17.43
C TYR A 147 -23.28 -15.52 17.88
N GLN A 148 -22.69 -15.63 19.07
CA GLN A 148 -22.49 -16.91 19.73
C GLN A 148 -23.61 -17.13 20.75
N ASP A 149 -24.22 -18.31 20.75
CA ASP A 149 -25.23 -18.64 21.74
C ASP A 149 -24.62 -19.16 23.06
N ALA A 150 -25.46 -19.38 24.06
CA ALA A 150 -25.04 -19.86 25.38
C ALA A 150 -24.39 -21.26 25.37
N LEU A 151 -24.52 -22.01 24.27
CA LEU A 151 -23.92 -23.34 24.07
C LEU A 151 -22.61 -23.26 23.28
N GLY A 152 -22.13 -22.06 22.99
CA GLY A 152 -20.89 -21.81 22.25
C GLY A 152 -21.04 -21.95 20.74
N ARG A 153 -22.26 -22.09 20.21
CA ARG A 153 -22.52 -22.27 18.78
C ARG A 153 -22.50 -20.92 18.09
N LEU A 154 -21.87 -20.86 16.91
CA LEU A 154 -21.91 -19.66 16.08
C LEU A 154 -23.20 -19.68 15.27
N ILE A 155 -24.00 -18.62 15.41
CA ILE A 155 -25.22 -18.39 14.64
C ILE A 155 -24.94 -17.25 13.66
N ILE A 156 -25.24 -17.46 12.38
CA ILE A 156 -25.20 -16.43 11.33
C ILE A 156 -26.62 -16.29 10.78
N GLU A 157 -27.23 -15.12 10.94
CA GLU A 157 -28.58 -14.82 10.47
C GLU A 157 -28.50 -13.92 9.23
N PHE A 158 -29.10 -14.38 8.13
CA PHE A 158 -29.16 -13.58 6.91
C PHE A 158 -30.36 -12.66 6.95
N SER A 159 -30.16 -11.41 6.51
CA SER A 159 -31.21 -10.43 6.29
C SER A 159 -31.17 -9.89 4.87
N ALA A 160 -32.27 -9.30 4.40
CA ALA A 160 -32.31 -8.68 3.08
C ALA A 160 -31.32 -7.51 2.97
N GLU A 161 -31.08 -6.79 4.05
CA GLU A 161 -30.08 -5.72 4.18
C GLU A 161 -28.67 -6.27 4.05
N LEU A 162 -28.34 -7.33 4.80
CA LEU A 162 -27.03 -7.97 4.76
C LEU A 162 -26.74 -8.51 3.35
N LEU A 163 -27.67 -9.28 2.79
CA LEU A 163 -27.49 -9.84 1.45
C LEU A 163 -27.34 -8.74 0.39
N ARG A 164 -28.02 -7.60 0.53
CA ARG A 164 -27.88 -6.46 -0.36
C ARG A 164 -26.50 -5.79 -0.23
N ALA A 165 -25.97 -5.69 0.99
CA ALA A 165 -24.62 -5.17 1.23
C ALA A 165 -23.53 -6.12 0.71
N LEU A 166 -23.77 -7.43 0.75
CA LEU A 166 -22.85 -8.47 0.29
C LEU A 166 -22.94 -8.78 -1.21
N ARG A 167 -23.93 -8.22 -1.92
CA ARG A 167 -24.00 -8.34 -3.38
C ARG A 167 -22.77 -7.68 -3.97
N THR A 168 -21.82 -8.51 -4.37
CA THR A 168 -20.61 -8.07 -5.05
C THR A 168 -21.03 -7.38 -6.35
N SER A 169 -20.81 -6.07 -6.45
CA SER A 169 -20.78 -5.41 -7.76
C SER A 169 -19.60 -6.02 -8.49
N ALA A 170 -19.87 -6.88 -9.47
CA ALA A 170 -18.94 -7.81 -10.11
C ALA A 170 -17.52 -7.26 -10.27
N TYR A 171 -16.66 -7.48 -9.27
CA TYR A 171 -15.24 -7.22 -9.36
C TYR A 171 -14.62 -8.51 -9.88
N GLN A 172 -14.44 -8.59 -11.20
CA GLN A 172 -13.61 -9.62 -11.82
C GLN A 172 -12.14 -9.17 -11.70
N PRO A 173 -11.30 -9.78 -10.85
CA PRO A 173 -9.87 -9.55 -10.95
C PRO A 173 -9.38 -10.13 -12.29
N ALA A 174 -8.77 -9.28 -13.12
CA ALA A 174 -8.34 -9.58 -14.49
C ALA A 174 -7.20 -10.63 -14.61
N HIS A 175 -6.81 -11.30 -13.52
CA HIS A 175 -5.62 -12.16 -13.46
C HIS A 175 -5.89 -13.66 -13.29
N ALA A 176 -7.15 -14.13 -13.40
CA ALA A 176 -7.49 -15.55 -13.37
C ALA A 176 -7.76 -16.16 -14.78
N ALA A 177 -7.29 -15.52 -15.85
CA ALA A 177 -7.36 -16.06 -17.21
C ALA A 177 -6.18 -17.00 -17.48
N GLY A 178 -6.12 -18.14 -16.79
CA GLY A 178 -5.00 -19.04 -17.03
C GLY A 178 -4.90 -20.25 -16.13
N LEU A 179 -5.96 -21.05 -15.98
CA LEU A 179 -5.85 -22.47 -15.59
C LEU A 179 -7.08 -23.24 -16.10
N LYS A 180 -6.82 -24.45 -16.57
CA LYS A 180 -7.71 -25.30 -17.38
C LYS A 180 -9.05 -25.60 -16.69
N SER A 181 -10.13 -25.34 -17.42
CA SER A 181 -11.50 -25.85 -17.25
C SER A 181 -12.03 -26.03 -15.81
N ASN A 182 -12.43 -24.94 -15.18
CA ASN A 182 -13.78 -24.89 -14.60
C ASN A 182 -14.27 -23.44 -14.66
N ARG A 183 -15.32 -23.19 -15.45
CA ARG A 183 -15.92 -21.85 -15.58
C ARG A 183 -16.27 -21.34 -14.18
N ALA A 184 -15.79 -20.15 -13.83
CA ALA A 184 -15.96 -19.55 -12.52
C ALA A 184 -17.43 -19.68 -12.05
N PRO A 185 -17.67 -20.10 -10.79
CA PRO A 185 -19.02 -20.14 -10.24
C PRO A 185 -19.64 -18.74 -10.33
N ASN A 186 -20.93 -18.68 -10.66
CA ASN A 186 -21.67 -17.42 -10.67
C ASN A 186 -22.03 -17.09 -9.22
N ILE A 187 -21.05 -16.53 -8.50
CA ILE A 187 -21.17 -16.17 -7.09
C ILE A 187 -22.17 -15.02 -6.98
N LEU A 188 -23.25 -15.23 -6.22
CA LEU A 188 -24.28 -14.24 -5.91
C LEU A 188 -23.81 -13.29 -4.82
N TRP A 189 -23.14 -13.82 -3.81
CA TRP A 189 -22.54 -13.10 -2.69
C TRP A 189 -21.61 -14.03 -1.91
N GLN A 190 -20.71 -13.42 -1.14
CA GLN A 190 -19.82 -14.10 -0.21
C GLN A 190 -19.80 -13.33 1.12
N PHE A 191 -19.87 -14.06 2.21
CA PHE A 191 -19.77 -13.56 3.58
C PHE A 191 -18.61 -14.26 4.27
N SER A 192 -17.67 -13.52 4.83
CA SER A 192 -16.53 -14.09 5.56
C SER A 192 -16.42 -13.47 6.94
N LEU A 193 -16.34 -14.32 7.96
CA LEU A 193 -15.99 -13.96 9.31
C LEU A 193 -14.59 -14.49 9.60
N LYS A 194 -13.66 -13.57 9.86
CA LYS A 194 -12.34 -13.87 10.38
C LYS A 194 -12.39 -13.73 11.89
N GLU A 195 -11.80 -14.69 12.62
CA GLU A 195 -11.72 -14.68 14.09
C GLU A 195 -13.08 -14.54 14.81
N ALA A 196 -14.10 -15.30 14.40
CA ALA A 196 -15.45 -15.16 14.96
C ALA A 196 -15.53 -15.64 16.42
N VAL A 197 -15.11 -16.88 16.67
CA VAL A 197 -15.21 -17.59 17.95
C VAL A 197 -14.04 -18.56 18.07
N GLU A 198 -13.23 -18.48 19.13
CA GLU A 198 -12.17 -19.46 19.43
C GLU A 198 -11.30 -19.82 18.21
N ASP A 199 -10.81 -18.81 17.48
CA ASP A 199 -9.97 -19.01 16.27
C ASP A 199 -10.74 -19.61 15.07
N MET A 200 -12.07 -19.71 15.11
CA MET A 200 -12.89 -20.18 13.98
C MET A 200 -13.09 -19.07 12.93
N GLU A 201 -12.76 -19.40 11.69
CA GLU A 201 -13.07 -18.62 10.50
C GLU A 201 -14.17 -19.32 9.71
N VAL A 202 -15.16 -18.55 9.26
CA VAL A 202 -16.28 -19.08 8.48
C VAL A 202 -16.47 -18.26 7.22
N THR A 203 -16.50 -18.93 6.07
CA THR A 203 -16.88 -18.32 4.80
C THR A 203 -18.14 -18.98 4.28
N VAL A 204 -19.14 -18.18 3.95
CA VAL A 204 -20.38 -18.61 3.32
C VAL A 204 -20.47 -18.01 1.94
N THR A 205 -20.61 -18.85 0.92
CA THR A 205 -20.71 -18.45 -0.48
C THR A 205 -22.03 -18.97 -1.05
N ALA A 206 -22.81 -18.08 -1.68
CA ALA A 206 -23.98 -18.48 -2.43
C ALA A 206 -23.68 -18.46 -3.92
N GLU A 207 -23.87 -19.61 -4.57
CA GLU A 207 -23.64 -19.78 -6.00
C GLU A 207 -24.96 -20.01 -6.73
N ALA A 208 -25.18 -19.31 -7.84
CA ALA A 208 -26.37 -19.54 -8.65
C ALA A 208 -26.36 -20.95 -9.24
N ASP A 209 -27.48 -21.68 -9.11
CA ASP A 209 -27.67 -22.93 -9.82
C ASP A 209 -27.76 -22.65 -11.34
N ARG A 210 -27.06 -23.47 -12.13
CA ARG A 210 -27.02 -23.35 -13.60
C ARG A 210 -28.25 -23.94 -14.28
N GLY A 211 -28.93 -24.89 -13.62
CA GLY A 211 -30.11 -25.56 -14.16
C GLY A 211 -31.41 -24.83 -13.87
N ASP A 212 -31.46 -24.03 -12.80
CA ASP A 212 -32.67 -23.36 -12.36
C ASP A 212 -32.36 -22.03 -11.66
N SER A 213 -32.83 -20.93 -12.26
CA SER A 213 -32.55 -19.58 -11.76
C SER A 213 -33.21 -19.28 -10.41
N ALA A 214 -34.19 -20.07 -9.97
CA ALA A 214 -34.85 -19.92 -8.67
C ALA A 214 -34.00 -20.47 -7.51
N PHE A 215 -33.02 -21.33 -7.79
CA PHE A 215 -32.23 -22.02 -6.78
C PHE A 215 -30.75 -21.58 -6.78
N CYS A 216 -30.12 -21.78 -5.63
CA CYS A 216 -28.69 -21.59 -5.42
C CYS A 216 -28.13 -22.71 -4.55
N THR A 217 -26.81 -22.86 -4.59
CA THR A 217 -26.06 -23.71 -3.67
C THR A 217 -25.39 -22.81 -2.64
N LEU A 218 -25.56 -23.13 -1.36
CA LEU A 218 -24.82 -22.50 -0.27
C LEU A 218 -23.64 -23.38 0.08
N ALA A 219 -22.42 -22.86 -0.12
CA ALA A 219 -21.19 -23.43 0.36
C ALA A 219 -20.80 -22.77 1.67
N VAL A 220 -20.59 -23.55 2.72
CA VAL A 220 -20.10 -23.08 4.02
C VAL A 220 -18.76 -23.75 4.28
N GLU A 221 -17.73 -22.93 4.35
CA GLU A 221 -16.37 -23.32 4.69
C GLU A 221 -16.08 -22.92 6.12
N VAL A 222 -15.62 -23.87 6.92
CA VAL A 222 -15.23 -23.65 8.31
C VAL A 222 -13.76 -24.02 8.46
N ASN A 223 -12.95 -23.03 8.82
CA ASN A 223 -11.54 -23.20 9.14
C ASN A 223 -11.32 -22.93 10.63
N ILE A 224 -10.51 -23.79 11.28
CA ILE A 224 -10.15 -23.66 12.69
C ILE A 224 -8.63 -23.89 12.77
N PRO A 225 -7.80 -22.84 12.61
CA PRO A 225 -6.34 -22.95 12.55
C PRO A 225 -5.74 -23.69 13.75
N SER A 226 -6.26 -23.46 14.95
CA SER A 226 -5.85 -24.14 16.20
C SER A 226 -6.00 -25.67 16.15
N LYS A 227 -6.81 -26.22 15.24
CA LYS A 227 -6.95 -27.67 15.01
C LYS A 227 -6.00 -28.23 13.96
N GLY A 228 -4.99 -27.46 13.57
CA GLY A 228 -3.99 -27.85 12.58
C GLY A 228 -4.39 -27.56 11.13
N GLY A 229 -5.53 -26.87 10.93
CA GLY A 229 -6.05 -26.53 9.60
C GLY A 229 -6.35 -27.76 8.73
N TRP A 230 -6.35 -27.56 7.42
CA TRP A 230 -6.49 -28.65 6.46
C TRP A 230 -5.42 -29.74 6.68
N PRO A 231 -5.77 -31.05 6.64
CA PRO A 231 -7.07 -31.66 6.35
C PRO A 231 -7.91 -32.05 7.60
N TYR A 232 -7.62 -31.48 8.77
CA TYR A 232 -8.23 -31.88 10.05
C TYR A 232 -9.51 -31.12 10.40
N LEU A 233 -10.23 -30.65 9.37
CA LEU A 233 -11.42 -29.78 9.53
C LEU A 233 -12.76 -30.54 9.46
N ALA A 234 -12.72 -31.88 9.41
CA ALA A 234 -13.92 -32.71 9.31
C ALA A 234 -14.70 -32.84 10.63
N GLY A 235 -16.02 -32.84 10.51
CA GLY A 235 -16.94 -33.17 11.61
C GLY A 235 -17.52 -31.97 12.37
N THR A 236 -17.26 -30.74 11.94
CA THR A 236 -18.01 -29.56 12.42
C THR A 236 -19.44 -29.66 11.91
N THR A 237 -20.42 -29.51 12.80
CA THR A 237 -21.84 -29.64 12.42
C THR A 237 -22.39 -28.30 12.00
N VAL A 238 -22.96 -28.24 10.81
CA VAL A 238 -23.61 -27.05 10.25
C VAL A 238 -25.08 -27.37 10.00
N ALA A 239 -25.97 -26.58 10.61
CA ALA A 239 -27.40 -26.67 10.41
C ALA A 239 -27.93 -25.42 9.69
N LEU A 240 -28.62 -25.63 8.57
CA LEU A 240 -29.36 -24.60 7.85
C LEU A 240 -30.78 -24.53 8.39
N LYS A 241 -31.22 -23.34 8.82
CA LYS A 241 -32.54 -23.10 9.43
C LYS A 241 -33.29 -21.98 8.71
N ARG A 242 -34.61 -22.00 8.80
CA ARG A 242 -35.51 -20.88 8.47
C ARG A 242 -36.43 -20.63 9.66
N GLY A 243 -36.16 -19.56 10.41
CA GLY A 243 -36.75 -19.36 11.72
C GLY A 243 -36.49 -20.55 12.65
N LYS A 244 -37.55 -21.18 13.17
CA LYS A 244 -37.44 -22.37 14.05
C LYS A 244 -37.32 -23.69 13.30
N THR A 245 -37.48 -23.69 11.98
CA THR A 245 -37.49 -24.92 11.16
C THR A 245 -36.08 -25.23 10.68
N VAL A 246 -35.61 -26.45 10.93
CA VAL A 246 -34.34 -26.95 10.39
C VAL A 246 -34.58 -27.47 8.98
N LEU A 247 -33.92 -26.87 7.99
CA LEU A 247 -33.98 -27.28 6.59
C LEU A 247 -32.98 -28.40 6.28
N GLY A 248 -31.84 -28.42 6.97
CA GLY A 248 -30.86 -29.48 6.83
C GLY A 248 -29.75 -29.39 7.88
N VAL A 249 -29.18 -30.54 8.22
CA VAL A 249 -27.99 -30.65 9.07
C VAL A 249 -26.96 -31.50 8.34
N ARG A 250 -25.72 -31.06 8.35
CA ARG A 250 -24.59 -31.69 7.65
C ARG A 250 -23.31 -31.50 8.47
N GLN A 251 -22.31 -32.30 8.16
CA GLN A 251 -20.98 -32.16 8.75
C GLN A 251 -19.99 -31.72 7.69
N THR A 252 -19.00 -30.93 8.09
CA THR A 252 -17.89 -30.55 7.23
C THR A 252 -17.07 -31.77 6.83
N ASP A 253 -16.59 -31.77 5.60
CA ASP A 253 -15.64 -32.75 5.10
C ASP A 253 -14.19 -32.46 5.56
N ALA A 254 -13.20 -33.19 5.05
CA ALA A 254 -11.79 -32.98 5.38
C ALA A 254 -11.27 -31.56 5.04
N PHE A 255 -11.96 -30.83 4.15
CA PHE A 255 -11.62 -29.47 3.77
C PHE A 255 -12.35 -28.42 4.62
N GLY A 256 -13.21 -28.83 5.55
CA GLY A 256 -14.04 -27.90 6.30
C GLY A 256 -15.27 -27.43 5.52
N LEU A 257 -15.57 -28.05 4.38
CA LEU A 257 -16.63 -27.63 3.47
C LEU A 257 -17.92 -28.40 3.71
N VAL A 258 -19.05 -27.69 3.61
CA VAL A 258 -20.37 -28.27 3.52
C VAL A 258 -21.22 -27.56 2.48
N LEU A 259 -21.98 -28.32 1.71
CA LEU A 259 -22.84 -27.82 0.64
C LEU A 259 -24.32 -28.06 0.97
N PHE A 260 -25.12 -27.01 0.84
CA PHE A 260 -26.58 -27.08 0.80
C PHE A 260 -27.04 -26.74 -0.61
N GLU A 261 -27.38 -27.78 -1.37
CA GLU A 261 -27.86 -27.64 -2.74
C GLU A 261 -29.34 -27.29 -2.78
N ARG A 262 -29.77 -26.68 -3.90
CA ARG A 262 -31.18 -26.37 -4.20
C ARG A 262 -31.88 -25.54 -3.12
N VAL A 263 -31.19 -24.52 -2.60
CA VAL A 263 -31.77 -23.50 -1.71
C VAL A 263 -32.52 -22.45 -2.53
N LEU A 264 -33.77 -22.16 -2.18
CA LEU A 264 -34.54 -21.11 -2.85
C LEU A 264 -33.92 -19.73 -2.60
N LYS A 265 -33.67 -18.97 -3.67
CA LYS A 265 -33.06 -17.63 -3.55
C LYS A 265 -33.91 -16.66 -2.73
N ASP A 266 -35.24 -16.77 -2.85
CA ASP A 266 -36.18 -15.92 -2.12
C ASP A 266 -36.20 -16.21 -0.62
N ASP A 267 -35.81 -17.41 -0.20
CA ASP A 267 -35.72 -17.78 1.22
C ASP A 267 -34.43 -17.27 1.87
N LEU A 268 -33.40 -16.91 1.11
CA LEU A 268 -32.05 -16.59 1.63
C LEU A 268 -32.07 -15.54 2.75
N ALA A 269 -32.91 -14.50 2.62
CA ALA A 269 -33.03 -13.43 3.60
C ALA A 269 -33.72 -13.84 4.91
N HIS A 270 -34.14 -15.10 5.02
CA HIS A 270 -34.80 -15.69 6.18
C HIS A 270 -34.06 -16.91 6.72
N LEU A 271 -32.87 -17.21 6.17
CA LEU A 271 -32.06 -18.34 6.57
C LEU A 271 -31.14 -17.97 7.74
N ALA A 272 -30.83 -18.98 8.54
CA ALA A 272 -29.78 -18.92 9.55
C ALA A 272 -28.90 -20.16 9.45
N LEU A 273 -27.60 -19.98 9.68
CA LEU A 273 -26.63 -21.07 9.84
C LEU A 273 -26.27 -21.19 11.31
N GLU A 274 -26.40 -22.40 11.85
CA GLU A 274 -25.92 -22.75 13.18
C GLU A 274 -24.72 -23.69 13.02
N ILE A 275 -23.57 -23.24 13.49
CA ILE A 275 -22.28 -23.92 13.36
C ILE A 275 -21.85 -24.35 14.76
N THR A 276 -21.79 -25.65 14.96
CA THR A 276 -21.34 -26.27 16.20
C THR A 276 -19.97 -26.91 15.96
N PRO A 277 -18.88 -26.31 16.46
CA PRO A 277 -17.56 -26.91 16.33
C PRO A 277 -17.56 -28.26 17.03
N ARG A 278 -16.83 -29.22 16.44
CA ARG A 278 -16.57 -30.50 17.09
C ARG A 278 -15.74 -30.23 18.36
N SER A 279 -16.03 -30.89 19.48
CA SER A 279 -15.16 -30.85 20.67
C SER A 279 -13.83 -31.55 20.42
#